data_AF-A0A9N7MS77-F1
#
_entry.id   AF-A0A9N7MS77-F1
#
_cell.length_a   1.000
_cell.length_b   1.000
_cell.length_c   1.000
_cell.angle_alpha   90.00
_cell.angle_beta   90.00
_cell.angle_gamma   90.00
#
_symmetry.space_group_name_H-M   'P 1'
#
loop_
_entity.id
_entity.type
_entity.pdbx_description
1 polymer ?
#
loop_
_entity_poly.entity_id
_entity_poly.type
_entity_poly.pdbx_seq_one_letter_code
_entity_poly.pdbx_strand_id
1 'polypeptide(L)'
;FAGQKVNLHKSSMFLSKNCSVDLKEKICSILSGVIVKRSSRYLGLPLGIGASKIEAFQFVVEAVRSRISSWKNQFLSTAGKDILIKAVLNALPIFV
;
A
#
# COMPACT_ATOMS: atom_id res chain seq x y z
N PHE A 1 2.72 -32.25 -7.88
CA PHE A 1 2.20 -30.89 -8.09
C PHE A 1 1.44 -30.45 -6.85
N ALA A 2 1.71 -29.26 -6.31
CA ALA A 2 1.27 -28.85 -4.97
C ALA A 2 -0.25 -28.65 -4.78
N GLY A 3 -1.10 -28.90 -5.79
CA GLY A 3 -2.57 -28.78 -5.67
C GLY A 3 -3.11 -27.38 -5.41
N GLN A 4 -2.25 -26.35 -5.40
CA GLN A 4 -2.64 -24.97 -5.09
C GLN A 4 -3.19 -24.25 -6.32
N LYS A 5 -4.28 -23.50 -6.12
CA LYS A 5 -4.90 -22.64 -7.15
C LYS A 5 -4.60 -21.17 -6.86
N VAL A 6 -4.21 -20.43 -7.90
CA VAL A 6 -3.94 -18.98 -7.80
C VAL A 6 -5.23 -18.20 -7.56
N ASN A 7 -5.20 -17.26 -6.61
CA ASN A 7 -6.30 -16.33 -6.38
C ASN A 7 -6.14 -15.08 -7.27
N LEU A 8 -6.77 -15.10 -8.45
CA LEU A 8 -6.68 -14.01 -9.43
C LEU A 8 -7.18 -12.66 -8.91
N HIS A 9 -8.14 -12.64 -7.97
CA HIS A 9 -8.64 -11.39 -7.36
C HIS A 9 -7.60 -10.71 -6.46
N LYS A 10 -6.69 -11.49 -5.87
CA LYS A 10 -5.57 -10.97 -5.06
C LYS A 10 -4.29 -10.77 -5.88
N SER A 11 -4.25 -11.29 -7.11
CA SER A 11 -3.12 -11.14 -8.01
C SER A 11 -3.18 -9.81 -8.77
N SER A 12 -2.02 -9.20 -8.94
CA SER A 12 -1.85 -8.00 -9.79
C SER A 12 -0.53 -8.07 -10.53
N MET A 13 -0.48 -7.44 -11.70
CA MET A 13 0.71 -7.38 -12.53
C MET A 13 1.20 -5.93 -12.67
N PHE A 14 2.52 -5.77 -12.67
CA PHE A 14 3.20 -4.53 -13.02
C PHE A 14 3.79 -4.66 -14.42
N LEU A 15 3.59 -3.64 -15.25
CA LEU A 15 4.19 -3.57 -16.58
C LEU A 15 5.17 -2.40 -16.62
N SER A 16 6.28 -2.59 -17.32
CA SER A 16 7.22 -1.51 -17.60
C SER A 16 6.53 -0.39 -18.38
N LYS A 17 6.96 0.86 -18.13
CA LYS A 17 6.52 2.03 -18.91
C LYS A 17 6.84 1.90 -20.39
N ASN A 18 7.86 1.11 -20.74
CA ASN A 18 8.32 0.90 -22.12
C ASN A 18 7.61 -0.28 -22.80
N CYS A 19 6.60 -0.89 -22.18
CA CYS A 19 5.85 -1.98 -22.78
C CYS A 19 4.91 -1.44 -23.88
N SER A 20 4.94 -2.04 -25.08
CA SER A 20 4.04 -1.67 -26.16
C SER A 20 2.58 -2.04 -25.82
N VAL A 21 1.64 -1.30 -26.41
CA VAL A 21 0.20 -1.52 -26.18
C VAL A 21 -0.20 -2.94 -26.64
N ASP A 22 0.30 -3.38 -27.80
CA ASP A 22 0.03 -4.72 -28.33
C ASP A 22 0.51 -5.83 -27.39
N LEU A 23 1.70 -5.67 -26.81
CA LEU A 23 2.25 -6.65 -25.88
C LEU A 23 1.45 -6.67 -24.57
N LYS A 24 1.03 -5.51 -24.08
CA LYS A 24 0.17 -5.39 -22.90
C LYS A 24 -1.17 -6.09 -23.12
N GLU A 25 -1.82 -5.88 -24.26
CA GLU A 25 -3.10 -6.53 -24.59
C GLU A 25 -2.95 -8.05 -24.71
N LYS A 26 -1.88 -8.53 -25.35
CA LYS A 26 -1.56 -9.97 -25.42
C LYS A 26 -1.35 -10.59 -24.05
N ILE A 27 -0.62 -9.93 -23.16
CA ILE A 27 -0.38 -10.46 -21.82
C ILE A 27 -1.68 -10.44 -21.00
N CYS A 28 -2.49 -9.39 -21.12
CA CYS A 28 -3.79 -9.30 -20.45
C CYS A 28 -4.77 -10.39 -20.94
N SER A 29 -4.76 -10.75 -22.22
CA SER A 29 -5.62 -11.82 -22.75
C SER A 29 -5.21 -13.19 -22.19
N ILE A 30 -3.91 -13.47 -22.10
CA ILE A 30 -3.38 -14.71 -21.53
C ILE A 30 -3.69 -14.81 -20.03
N LEU A 31 -3.53 -13.72 -19.29
CA LEU A 31 -3.70 -13.67 -17.83
C LEU A 31 -5.13 -13.34 -17.38
N SER A 32 -6.11 -13.44 -18.29
CA SER A 32 -7.55 -13.28 -18.09
C SER A 32 -7.97 -13.18 -16.61
N GLY A 33 -8.22 -11.96 -16.13
CA GLY A 33 -8.64 -11.68 -14.75
C GLY A 33 -7.59 -11.06 -13.83
N VAL A 34 -6.30 -11.02 -14.22
CA VAL A 34 -5.27 -10.29 -13.46
C VAL A 34 -5.32 -8.80 -13.76
N ILE A 35 -5.46 -7.98 -12.71
CA ILE A 35 -5.54 -6.52 -12.84
C ILE A 35 -4.14 -5.94 -12.98
N VAL A 36 -3.93 -5.13 -14.04
CA VAL A 36 -2.73 -4.30 -14.16
C VAL A 36 -2.87 -3.12 -13.21
N LYS A 37 -1.99 -3.03 -12.21
CA LYS A 37 -2.01 -1.94 -11.23
C LYS A 37 -0.75 -1.10 -11.36
N ARG A 38 -0.92 0.21 -11.21
CA ARG A 38 0.21 1.15 -11.12
C ARG A 38 0.87 1.09 -9.74
N SER A 39 0.10 0.76 -8.71
CA SER A 39 0.56 0.54 -7.35
C SER A 39 -0.24 -0.61 -6.73
N SER A 40 0.44 -1.52 -6.02
CA SER A 40 -0.19 -2.56 -5.19
C SER A 40 0.43 -2.55 -3.80
N ARG A 41 -0.09 -3.32 -2.84
CA ARG A 41 0.53 -3.44 -1.51
C ARG A 41 1.03 -4.85 -1.29
N TYR A 42 2.27 -4.97 -0.82
CA TYR A 42 2.86 -6.23 -0.39
C TYR A 42 3.31 -6.09 1.07
N LEU A 43 2.75 -6.92 1.95
CA LEU A 43 3.00 -6.87 3.40
C LEU A 43 2.79 -5.47 4.01
N GLY A 44 1.85 -4.69 3.46
CA GLY A 44 1.56 -3.33 3.91
C GLY A 44 2.38 -2.24 3.21
N LEU A 45 3.41 -2.59 2.44
CA LEU A 45 4.24 -1.65 1.69
C LEU A 45 3.72 -1.45 0.27
N PRO A 46 3.66 -0.21 -0.23
CA PRO A 46 3.31 0.03 -1.62
C PRO A 46 4.43 -0.50 -2.55
N LEU A 47 4.06 -1.35 -3.49
CA LEU A 47 4.86 -1.77 -4.63
C LEU A 47 4.51 -0.89 -5.84
N GLY A 48 5.50 -0.59 -6.68
CA GLY A 48 5.30 0.28 -7.87
C GLY A 48 5.21 1.77 -7.52
N ILE A 49 5.98 2.19 -6.53
CA ILE A 49 6.13 3.60 -6.14
C ILE A 49 6.67 4.39 -7.35
N GLY A 50 6.01 5.51 -7.67
CA GLY A 50 6.47 6.42 -8.72
C GLY A 50 7.76 7.15 -8.32
N ALA A 51 8.17 8.17 -9.08
CA ALA A 51 9.37 8.93 -8.74
C ALA A 51 9.24 9.77 -7.44
N SER A 52 8.01 9.96 -6.94
CA SER A 52 7.74 10.79 -5.77
C SER A 52 7.87 10.01 -4.46
N LYS A 53 8.87 10.39 -3.65
CA LYS A 53 9.01 9.92 -2.26
C LYS A 53 7.79 10.30 -1.40
N ILE A 54 7.15 11.43 -1.67
CA ILE A 54 5.98 11.89 -0.91
C ILE A 54 4.81 10.92 -1.11
N GLU A 55 4.51 10.57 -2.37
CA GLU A 55 3.45 9.60 -2.69
C GLU A 55 3.75 8.22 -2.09
N ALA A 56 5.04 7.84 -2.06
CA ALA A 56 5.49 6.58 -1.48
C ALA A 56 5.10 6.41 0.00
N PHE A 57 5.21 7.49 0.79
CA PHE A 57 4.98 7.46 2.24
C PHE A 57 3.62 8.00 2.67
N GLN A 58 2.79 8.46 1.73
CA GLN A 58 1.47 9.03 2.05
C GLN A 58 0.55 8.03 2.78
N PHE A 59 0.71 6.72 2.52
CA PHE A 59 -0.04 5.69 3.26
C PHE A 59 0.28 5.67 4.76
N VAL A 60 1.52 6.00 5.16
CA VAL A 60 1.94 6.05 6.56
C VAL A 60 1.25 7.23 7.25
N VAL A 61 1.26 8.39 6.61
CA VAL A 61 0.60 9.60 7.11
C VAL A 61 -0.89 9.36 7.31
N GLU A 62 -1.54 8.71 6.34
CA GLU A 62 -2.98 8.41 6.42
C GLU A 62 -3.29 7.38 7.52
N ALA A 63 -2.45 6.36 7.69
CA ALA A 63 -2.60 5.39 8.78
C ALA A 63 -2.48 6.06 10.17
N VAL A 64 -1.53 6.98 10.34
CA VAL A 64 -1.38 7.77 11.57
C VAL A 64 -2.60 8.66 11.80
N ARG A 65 -3.04 9.37 10.76
CA ARG A 65 -4.23 10.23 10.82
C ARG A 65 -5.47 9.45 11.22
N SER A 66 -5.68 8.26 10.65
CA SER A 66 -6.81 7.38 11.00
C SER A 66 -6.77 6.91 12.45
N ARG A 67 -5.58 6.65 13.01
CA ARG A 67 -5.43 6.30 14.44
C ARG A 67 -5.74 7.49 15.34
N ILE A 68 -5.20 8.66 15.03
CA ILE A 68 -5.43 9.90 15.79
C ILE A 68 -6.91 10.30 15.75
N SER A 69 -7.56 10.22 14.58
CA SER A 69 -8.99 10.53 14.45
C SER A 69 -9.85 9.60 15.31
N SER A 70 -9.49 8.31 15.38
CA SER A 70 -10.17 7.34 16.25
C SER A 70 -10.04 7.70 17.74
N TRP A 71 -8.96 8.36 18.16
CA TRP A 71 -8.76 8.81 19.54
C TRP A 71 -9.35 10.19 19.85
N LYS A 72 -9.74 10.97 18.84
CA LYS A 72 -10.36 12.28 19.06
C LYS A 72 -11.68 12.18 19.85
N ASN A 73 -12.30 10.99 19.86
CA ASN A 73 -13.48 10.66 20.67
C ASN A 73 -13.17 10.20 22.11
N GLN A 74 -11.88 10.14 22.50
CA GLN A 74 -11.44 9.82 23.86
C GLN A 74 -11.13 11.15 24.59
N PHE A 75 -11.64 11.34 25.81
CA PHE A 75 -11.37 12.51 26.65
C PHE A 75 -9.93 12.52 27.20
N LEU A 76 -8.94 12.62 26.31
CA LEU A 76 -7.53 12.70 26.66
C LEU A 76 -7.12 14.14 26.97
N SER A 77 -6.32 14.32 28.02
CA SER A 77 -5.63 15.59 28.30
C SER A 77 -4.63 15.93 27.19
N THR A 78 -4.23 17.19 27.09
CA THR A 78 -3.23 17.63 26.08
C THR A 78 -1.91 16.86 26.21
N ALA A 79 -1.45 16.62 27.44
CA ALA A 79 -0.25 15.80 27.69
C ALA A 79 -0.45 14.34 27.27
N GLY A 80 -1.62 13.75 27.56
CA GLY A 80 -1.95 12.39 27.13
C GLY A 80 -1.96 12.23 25.61
N LYS A 81 -2.46 13.24 24.88
CA LYS A 81 -2.42 13.28 23.41
C LYS A 81 -0.99 13.32 22.88
N ASP A 82 -0.11 14.14 23.47
CA ASP A 82 1.29 14.26 23.05
C ASP A 82 2.06 12.93 23.24
N ILE A 83 1.90 12.30 24.41
CA ILE A 83 2.53 11.00 24.71
C ILE A 83 2.04 9.94 23.72
N LEU A 84 0.74 9.89 23.46
CA LEU A 84 0.14 8.90 22.56
C LEU A 84 0.64 9.06 21.12
N ILE A 85 0.73 10.29 20.63
CA ILE A 85 1.28 10.58 19.29
C ILE A 85 2.72 10.10 19.19
N LYS A 86 3.58 10.46 20.17
CA LYS A 86 4.99 10.05 20.21
C LYS A 86 5.14 8.53 20.25
N ALA A 87 4.37 7.85 21.11
CA ALA A 87 4.39 6.39 21.23
C ALA A 87 4.03 5.70 19.89
N VAL A 88 3.03 6.23 19.18
CA VAL A 88 2.57 5.65 17.92
C VAL A 88 3.54 5.91 16.78
N LEU A 89 4.11 7.11 16.68
CA LEU A 89 5.13 7.41 15.68
C LEU A 89 6.39 6.56 15.86
N ASN A 90 6.85 6.36 17.11
CA ASN A 90 8.00 5.51 17.41
C ASN A 90 7.76 4.02 17.13
N ALA A 91 6.52 3.56 17.15
CA ALA A 91 6.16 2.17 16.84
C ALA A 91 5.98 1.89 15.34
N LEU A 92 6.03 2.93 14.48
CA LEU A 92 5.97 2.71 13.04
C LEU A 92 7.28 2.10 12.54
N PRO A 93 7.24 1.06 11.70
CA PRO A 93 8.45 0.49 11.16
C PRO A 93 9.20 1.53 10.31
N ILE A 94 10.47 1.74 10.61
CA ILE A 94 11.36 2.56 9.79
C ILE A 94 11.82 1.66 8.64
N PHE A 95 11.14 1.76 7.52
CA PHE A 95 11.56 1.12 6.28
C PHE A 95 12.64 2.00 5.64
N VAL A 96 13.92 1.60 5.80
CA VAL A 96 15.08 2.21 5.12
C VAL A 96 15.16 1.69 3.69
#